data_AF-A0A8S4D0K1-F1
#
_entry.id   AF-A0A8S4D0K1-F1
#
_cell.length_a   1.000
_cell.length_b   1.000
_cell.length_c   1.000
_cell.angle_alpha   90.00
_cell.angle_beta   90.00
_cell.angle_gamma   90.00
#
_symmetry.space_group_name_H-M   'P 1'
#
loop_
_entity.id
_entity.type
_entity.pdbx_description
1 polymer ?
#
loop_
_entity_poly.entity_id
_entity_poly.type
_entity_poly.pdbx_seq_one_letter_code
_entity_poly.pdbx_strand_id
1 'polypeptide(L)'
;MTLQITKHLCAYFYSKMASRGLSCSPALSLKRYREQQGLPINKNVESVLTDGPDYTFLDGRPTPLLHKQKKRLIKQQGYASKIVELSAELDFAIEREQSLWKAKEQERQNILGNRLKPKGLNLLKKS
;
A
#
# COMPACT_ATOMS: atom_id res chain seq x y z
N MET A 1 -23.25 26.34 39.98
CA MET A 1 -22.85 25.15 39.19
C MET A 1 -21.44 25.26 38.56
N THR A 2 -20.63 26.28 38.88
CA THR A 2 -19.30 26.50 38.27
C THR A 2 -18.12 26.00 39.13
N LEU A 3 -18.33 25.79 40.44
CA LEU A 3 -17.28 25.42 41.40
C LEU A 3 -16.95 23.91 41.47
N GLN A 4 -17.81 23.04 40.93
CA GLN A 4 -17.53 21.60 40.89
C GLN A 4 -16.64 21.22 39.71
N ILE A 5 -16.77 21.92 38.57
CA ILE A 5 -16.02 21.66 37.34
C ILE A 5 -14.52 21.96 37.54
N THR A 6 -14.18 23.02 38.28
CA THR A 6 -12.78 23.40 38.54
C THR A 6 -12.04 22.43 39.46
N LYS A 7 -12.74 21.80 40.42
CA LYS A 7 -12.16 20.77 41.31
C LYS A 7 -11.84 19.48 40.56
N HIS A 8 -12.70 19.07 39.62
CA HIS A 8 -12.44 17.90 38.79
C HIS A 8 -11.29 18.11 37.80
N LEU A 9 -11.17 19.31 37.22
CA LEU A 9 -10.03 19.65 36.37
C LEU A 9 -8.71 19.70 37.17
N CYS A 10 -8.72 20.31 38.35
CA CYS A 10 -7.51 20.42 39.20
C CYS A 10 -7.02 19.04 39.70
N ALA A 11 -7.93 18.14 40.07
CA ALA A 11 -7.58 16.77 40.46
C ALA A 11 -6.99 15.93 39.31
N TYR A 12 -7.43 16.18 38.07
CA TYR A 12 -6.89 15.52 36.87
C TYR A 12 -5.46 16.00 36.54
N PHE A 13 -5.13 17.25 36.85
CA PHE A 13 -3.75 17.76 36.67
C PHE A 13 -2.80 17.25 37.75
N TYR A 14 -3.25 17.09 39.00
CA TYR A 14 -2.40 16.62 40.10
C TYR A 14 -1.98 15.14 39.98
N SER A 15 -2.85 14.28 39.42
CA SER A 15 -2.51 12.87 39.19
C SER A 15 -1.44 12.67 38.11
N LYS A 16 -1.22 13.67 37.25
CA LYS A 16 -0.25 13.61 36.15
C LYS A 16 1.19 13.94 36.58
N MET A 17 1.37 14.58 37.75
CA MET A 17 2.70 14.99 38.25
C MET A 17 3.35 14.01 39.23
N ALA A 18 2.60 13.08 39.82
CA ALA A 18 3.07 12.23 40.93
C ALA A 18 3.42 10.77 40.55
N SER A 19 3.69 10.48 39.28
CA SER A 19 4.11 9.14 38.83
C SER A 19 5.50 9.16 38.19
N ARG A 20 6.52 9.48 38.98
CA ARG A 20 7.89 9.06 38.67
C ARG A 20 8.21 7.83 39.51
N GLY A 21 8.36 6.68 38.84
CA GLY A 21 8.96 5.48 39.43
C GLY A 21 8.26 4.18 39.04
N LEU A 22 8.26 3.85 37.75
CA LEU A 22 8.16 2.53 37.09
C LEU A 22 7.40 2.71 35.77
N SER A 23 8.12 2.98 34.69
CA SER A 23 7.56 2.99 33.33
C SER A 23 7.35 1.54 32.86
N CYS A 24 6.39 0.84 33.44
CA CYS A 24 5.97 -0.46 32.93
C CYS A 24 5.04 -0.22 31.73
N SER A 25 5.63 -0.03 30.54
CA SER A 25 4.84 0.02 29.31
C SER A 25 4.22 -1.36 29.06
N PRO A 26 2.89 -1.49 28.89
CA PRO A 26 2.25 -2.79 28.72
C PRO A 26 2.71 -3.45 27.42
N ALA A 27 2.86 -4.77 27.35
CA ALA A 27 3.37 -5.45 26.13
C ALA A 27 2.60 -5.12 24.84
N LEU A 28 1.33 -4.70 24.95
CA LEU A 28 0.51 -4.23 23.84
C LEU A 28 0.96 -2.88 23.26
N SER A 29 1.46 -1.97 24.10
CA SER A 29 2.00 -0.68 23.63
C SER A 29 3.24 -0.88 22.76
N LEU A 30 4.06 -1.91 23.05
CA LEU A 30 5.24 -2.24 22.28
C LEU A 30 4.88 -2.73 20.86
N LYS A 31 3.81 -3.52 20.72
CA LYS A 31 3.31 -3.97 19.41
C LYS A 31 2.80 -2.80 18.58
N ARG A 32 1.98 -1.93 19.19
CA ARG A 32 1.47 -0.71 18.53
C ARG A 32 2.60 0.23 18.14
N TYR A 33 3.61 0.39 19.00
CA TYR A 33 4.80 1.17 18.69
C TYR A 33 5.52 0.60 17.46
N ARG A 34 5.68 -0.73 17.36
CA ARG A 34 6.31 -1.37 16.18
C ARG A 34 5.52 -1.09 14.90
N GLU A 35 4.20 -1.27 14.93
CA GLU A 35 3.33 -0.94 13.79
C GLU A 35 3.49 0.54 13.38
N GLN A 36 3.51 1.46 14.35
CA GLN A 36 3.72 2.89 14.10
C GLN A 36 5.09 3.20 13.49
N GLN A 37 6.11 2.38 13.78
CA GLN A 37 7.44 2.49 13.17
C GLN A 37 7.55 1.73 11.84
N GLY A 38 6.47 1.16 11.30
CA GLY A 38 6.48 0.36 10.07
C GLY A 38 7.15 -1.00 10.23
N LEU A 39 7.31 -1.50 11.46
CA LEU A 39 7.87 -2.81 11.76
C LEU A 39 6.76 -3.85 11.95
N PRO A 40 7.04 -5.15 11.71
CA PRO A 40 6.03 -6.18 11.93
C PRO A 40 5.69 -6.33 13.42
N ILE A 41 4.40 -6.55 13.68
CA ILE A 41 3.80 -6.79 15.01
C ILE A 41 4.54 -7.89 15.75
N ASN A 42 4.76 -9.00 15.05
CA ASN A 42 5.54 -10.12 15.53
C ASN A 42 7.00 -9.94 15.07
N LYS A 43 7.90 -9.87 16.05
CA LYS A 43 9.35 -9.70 15.83
C LYS A 43 9.94 -10.79 14.93
N ASN A 44 9.40 -12.00 14.99
CA ASN A 44 9.95 -13.18 14.32
C ASN A 44 9.48 -13.32 12.86
N VAL A 45 8.66 -12.40 12.34
CA VAL A 45 8.11 -12.51 10.97
C VAL A 45 9.16 -12.12 9.95
N GLU A 46 9.63 -10.88 10.01
CA GLU A 46 10.55 -10.28 9.04
C GLU A 46 11.47 -9.33 9.81
N SER A 47 12.76 -9.62 9.85
CA SER A 47 13.79 -8.73 10.39
C SER A 47 15.18 -9.37 10.27
N VAL A 48 16.21 -8.55 10.51
CA VAL A 48 17.60 -8.98 10.69
C VAL A 48 17.73 -10.17 11.66
N LEU A 49 16.87 -10.26 12.68
CA LEU A 49 16.89 -11.37 13.63
C LEU A 49 16.50 -12.72 13.00
N THR A 50 15.55 -12.72 12.08
CA THR A 50 14.99 -13.96 11.50
C THR A 50 15.67 -14.34 10.17
N ASP A 51 16.13 -13.34 9.42
CA ASP A 51 16.68 -13.54 8.07
C ASP A 51 18.22 -13.55 8.06
N GLY A 52 18.86 -13.08 9.13
CA GLY A 52 20.29 -13.25 9.34
C GLY A 52 20.68 -14.72 9.60
N PRO A 53 21.96 -15.08 9.39
CA PRO A 53 22.47 -16.40 9.73
C PRO A 53 22.67 -16.53 11.25
N ASP A 54 22.24 -17.66 11.82
CA ASP A 54 22.36 -17.92 13.26
C ASP A 54 23.81 -18.17 13.72
N TYR A 55 24.67 -18.63 12.80
CA TYR A 55 26.08 -18.90 13.03
C TYR A 55 26.89 -18.57 11.78
N THR A 56 28.22 -18.48 11.91
CA THR A 56 29.18 -18.33 10.81
C THR A 56 30.40 -19.22 11.05
N PHE A 57 31.08 -19.64 9.98
CA PHE A 57 32.30 -20.44 10.11
C PHE A 57 33.49 -19.57 10.49
N LEU A 58 34.40 -20.08 11.33
CA LEU A 58 35.61 -19.34 11.74
C LEU A 58 36.51 -18.98 10.56
N ASP A 59 36.49 -19.80 9.50
CA ASP A 59 37.24 -19.55 8.26
C ASP A 59 36.63 -18.42 7.41
N GLY A 60 35.51 -17.82 7.83
CA GLY A 60 34.80 -16.77 7.09
C GLY A 60 33.94 -17.29 5.94
N ARG A 61 33.78 -18.60 5.79
CA ARG A 61 32.88 -19.19 4.80
C ARG A 61 31.43 -18.76 5.07
N PRO A 62 30.62 -18.48 4.04
CA PRO A 62 29.23 -18.11 4.23
C PRO A 62 28.41 -19.28 4.74
N THR A 63 27.43 -18.97 5.59
CA THR A 63 26.52 -19.95 6.17
C THR A 63 25.55 -20.45 5.10
N PRO A 64 25.37 -21.77 4.94
CA PRO A 64 24.38 -22.30 4.01
C PRO A 64 22.96 -21.88 4.42
N LEU A 65 22.09 -21.67 3.43
CA LEU A 65 20.70 -21.25 3.66
C LEU A 65 19.91 -22.31 4.46
N LEU A 66 19.24 -21.88 5.52
CA LEU A 66 18.35 -22.74 6.29
C LEU A 66 17.07 -23.05 5.49
N HIS A 67 16.48 -24.22 5.72
CA HIS A 67 15.27 -24.67 5.01
C HIS A 67 14.12 -23.66 5.07
N LYS A 68 13.85 -23.08 6.24
CA LYS A 68 12.76 -22.10 6.42
C LYS A 68 13.08 -20.76 5.75
N GLN A 69 14.34 -20.33 5.77
CA GLN A 69 14.79 -19.13 5.03
C GLN A 69 14.58 -19.33 3.53
N LYS A 70 15.02 -20.47 2.98
CA LYS A 70 14.79 -20.84 1.58
C LYS A 70 13.31 -20.85 1.21
N LYS A 71 12.45 -21.46 2.05
CA LYS A 71 11.00 -21.47 1.83
C LYS A 71 10.40 -20.05 1.79
N ARG A 72 10.83 -19.16 2.70
CA ARG A 72 10.38 -17.76 2.70
C ARG A 72 10.83 -17.04 1.43
N LEU A 73 12.07 -17.23 1.01
CA LEU A 73 12.62 -16.61 -0.21
C LEU A 73 11.81 -17.02 -1.45
N ILE A 74 11.59 -18.32 -1.65
CA ILE A 74 10.79 -18.83 -2.79
C ILE A 74 9.37 -18.26 -2.76
N LYS A 75 8.77 -18.17 -1.56
CA LYS A 75 7.43 -17.59 -1.39
C LYS A 75 7.40 -16.11 -1.77
N GLN A 76 8.38 -15.32 -1.33
CA GLN A 76 8.50 -13.90 -1.67
C GLN A 76 8.75 -13.70 -3.18
N GLN A 77 9.56 -14.56 -3.80
CA GLN A 77 9.74 -14.57 -5.25
C GLN A 77 8.41 -14.81 -5.97
N GLY A 78 7.61 -15.79 -5.53
CA GLY A 78 6.29 -16.04 -6.10
C GLY A 78 5.34 -14.84 -6.01
N TYR A 79 5.35 -14.14 -4.87
CA TYR A 79 4.59 -12.90 -4.71
C TYR A 79 5.07 -11.78 -5.63
N ALA A 80 6.39 -11.57 -5.73
CA ALA A 80 6.96 -10.56 -6.60
C ALA A 80 6.61 -10.81 -8.08
N SER A 81 6.78 -12.06 -8.55
CA SER A 81 6.38 -12.44 -9.90
C SER A 81 4.90 -12.16 -10.15
N LYS A 82 4.02 -12.52 -9.21
CA LYS A 82 2.59 -12.32 -9.39
C LYS A 82 2.18 -10.85 -9.40
N ILE A 83 2.82 -10.02 -8.58
CA ILE A 83 2.58 -8.57 -8.58
C ILE A 83 2.93 -7.98 -9.95
N VAL A 84 4.09 -8.33 -10.51
CA VAL A 84 4.53 -7.84 -11.82
C VAL A 84 3.57 -8.28 -12.92
N GLU A 85 3.15 -9.55 -12.94
CA GLU A 85 2.16 -10.07 -13.89
C GLU A 85 0.86 -9.27 -13.83
N LEU A 86 0.28 -9.11 -12.64
CA LEU A 86 -1.01 -8.44 -12.47
C LEU A 86 -0.94 -6.95 -12.82
N SER A 87 0.17 -6.28 -12.50
CA SER A 87 0.39 -4.90 -12.91
C SER A 87 0.45 -4.76 -14.43
N ALA A 88 1.18 -5.64 -15.11
CA ALA A 88 1.26 -5.64 -16.56
C ALA A 88 -0.10 -5.93 -17.24
N GLU A 89 -0.89 -6.86 -16.69
CA GLU A 89 -2.24 -7.14 -17.17
C GLU A 89 -3.17 -5.92 -17.04
N LEU A 90 -3.06 -5.19 -15.92
CA LEU A 90 -3.84 -3.98 -15.68
C LEU A 90 -3.45 -2.87 -16.66
N ASP A 91 -2.15 -2.61 -16.83
CA ASP A 91 -1.65 -1.59 -17.75
C ASP A 91 -2.10 -1.88 -19.18
N PHE A 92 -1.99 -3.15 -19.62
CA PHE A 92 -2.48 -3.59 -20.91
C PHE A 92 -3.99 -3.35 -21.09
N ALA A 93 -4.80 -3.61 -20.06
CA ALA A 93 -6.24 -3.40 -20.13
C ALA A 93 -6.59 -1.91 -20.32
N ILE A 94 -5.90 -1.02 -19.62
CA ILE A 94 -6.07 0.43 -19.75
C ILE A 94 -5.69 0.88 -21.16
N GLU A 95 -4.52 0.48 -21.66
CA GLU A 95 -4.05 0.86 -22.99
C GLU A 95 -5.00 0.36 -24.08
N ARG A 96 -5.47 -0.88 -23.94
CA ARG A 96 -6.44 -1.48 -24.86
C ARG A 96 -7.73 -0.66 -24.88
N GLU A 97 -8.31 -0.33 -23.73
CA GLU A 97 -9.54 0.46 -23.66
C GLU A 97 -9.37 1.81 -24.34
N GLN A 98 -8.29 2.52 -24.03
CA GLN A 98 -7.97 3.81 -24.65
C GLN A 98 -7.83 3.69 -26.18
N SER A 99 -7.19 2.63 -26.68
CA SER A 99 -7.06 2.41 -28.12
C SER A 99 -8.41 2.17 -28.78
N LEU A 100 -9.31 1.41 -28.15
CA LEU A 100 -10.65 1.14 -28.65
C LEU A 100 -11.51 2.42 -28.70
N TRP A 101 -11.42 3.27 -27.68
CA TRP A 101 -12.12 4.55 -27.66
C TRP A 101 -11.61 5.49 -28.76
N LYS A 102 -10.29 5.57 -28.93
CA LYS A 102 -9.68 6.36 -30.02
C LYS A 102 -10.11 5.84 -31.39
N ALA A 103 -10.11 4.52 -31.60
CA ALA A 103 -10.53 3.91 -32.86
C ALA A 103 -12.01 4.18 -33.16
N LYS A 104 -12.89 4.08 -32.15
CA LYS A 104 -14.31 4.37 -32.28
C LYS A 104 -14.58 5.84 -32.60
N GLU A 105 -13.83 6.75 -31.99
CA GLU A 105 -13.95 8.18 -32.30
C GLU A 105 -13.44 8.48 -33.71
N GLN A 106 -12.30 7.91 -34.12
CA GLN A 106 -11.79 8.04 -35.49
C GLN A 106 -12.78 7.49 -36.51
N GLU A 107 -13.38 6.32 -36.26
CA GLU A 107 -14.42 5.75 -37.11
C GLU A 107 -15.62 6.69 -37.23
N ARG A 108 -16.09 7.24 -36.11
CA ARG A 108 -17.18 8.23 -36.10
C ARG A 108 -16.83 9.45 -36.94
N GLN A 109 -15.63 10.01 -36.80
CA GLN A 109 -15.17 11.16 -37.57
C GLN A 109 -15.04 10.82 -39.06
N ASN A 110 -14.54 9.63 -39.39
CA ASN A 110 -14.46 9.15 -40.78
C ASN A 110 -15.85 9.01 -41.40
N ILE A 111 -16.81 8.44 -40.66
CA ILE A 111 -18.20 8.33 -41.13
C ILE A 111 -18.77 9.73 -41.37
N LEU A 112 -18.59 10.67 -40.44
CA LEU A 112 -19.07 12.05 -40.58
C LEU A 112 -18.42 12.79 -41.75
N GLY A 113 -17.10 12.66 -41.93
CA GLY A 113 -16.34 13.27 -43.02
C GLY A 113 -16.71 12.70 -44.40
N ASN A 114 -17.05 11.41 -44.46
CA ASN A 114 -17.49 10.74 -45.68
C ASN A 114 -18.99 10.91 -45.98
N ARG A 115 -19.76 11.64 -45.15
CA ARG A 115 -21.19 11.90 -45.45
C ARG A 115 -21.32 12.77 -46.68
N LEU A 116 -22.25 12.39 -47.56
CA LEU A 116 -22.66 13.21 -48.69
C LEU A 116 -23.24 14.55 -48.20
N LYS A 117 -23.11 15.59 -49.03
CA LYS A 117 -23.67 16.91 -48.76
C LYS A 117 -25.18 16.82 -48.50
N PRO A 118 -25.72 17.55 -47.52
CA PRO A 118 -27.15 17.57 -47.26
C PRO A 118 -27.92 18.18 -48.44
N LYS A 119 -29.16 17.73 -48.66
CA LYS A 119 -30.03 18.20 -49.75
C LYS A 119 -31.37 18.72 -49.22
N GLY A 120 -32.10 19.48 -50.06
CA GLY A 120 -33.48 19.90 -49.82
C GLY A 120 -33.64 20.83 -48.60
N LEU A 121 -34.66 20.58 -47.78
CA LEU A 121 -35.01 21.38 -46.58
C LEU A 121 -33.86 21.53 -45.57
N ASN A 122 -32.90 20.59 -45.54
CA ASN A 122 -31.74 20.66 -44.66
C ASN A 122 -30.69 21.71 -45.08
N LEU A 123 -30.73 22.21 -46.32
CA LEU A 123 -29.92 23.36 -46.75
C LEU A 123 -30.50 24.69 -46.26
N LEU A 124 -31.83 24.82 -46.30
CA LEU A 124 -32.55 26.04 -45.94
C LEU A 124 -32.52 26.34 -44.44
N LYS A 125 -32.34 25.31 -43.59
CA LYS A 125 -32.26 25.46 -42.12
C LYS A 125 -30.93 26.03 -41.62
N LYS A 126 -29.94 26.25 -42.49
CA LYS A 126 -28.58 26.68 -42.10
C LYS A 126 -28.34 28.20 -42.24
N SER A 127 -29.33 28.96 -42.72
CA SER A 127 -29.31 30.44 -42.81
C SER A 127 -29.84 31.09 -41.55
#